data_AF-A0A2H3CIK0-F1
#
_entry.id   AF-A0A2H3CIK0-F1
#
_cell.length_a   1.000
_cell.length_b   1.000
_cell.length_c   1.000
_cell.angle_alpha   90.00
_cell.angle_beta   90.00
_cell.angle_gamma   90.00
#
_symmetry.space_group_name_H-M   'P 1'
#
loop_
_entity.id
_entity.type
_entity.pdbx_description
1 polymer ?
#
loop_
_entity_poly.entity_id
_entity_poly.type
_entity_poly.pdbx_seq_one_letter_code
_entity_poly.pdbx_strand_id
1 'polypeptide(L)'
;MASTELRQEDSMSSKNPYAWSKSSEPEISLDHFLTKYRPSMVRDDGTKPWLWVRAREESTVEGETAAIAQAAVVLEEATEKVQSIQNDASIPVRSNKKTGTKSKKEVREQVQVEAAEKLKEIAIKNGYTCGKWLVFASSEKVDSIWSSVARSLVDGPLSKTAAFCTKVATCPADEKPNYQHVLCIYMPNAYDKDAVTEVMKVLLRHHGLNLSGVKTDLYTDLSIDSKHPSGIPSTI
;
A
#
# COMPACT_ATOMS: atom_id res chain seq x y z
N MET A 1 -12.00 3.10 -15.43
CA MET A 1 -13.08 3.28 -14.44
C MET A 1 -12.65 2.82 -13.04
N ALA A 2 -12.07 1.61 -12.86
CA ALA A 2 -11.61 1.14 -11.54
C ALA A 2 -10.51 1.99 -10.85
N SER A 3 -9.55 2.56 -11.59
CA SER A 3 -8.46 3.38 -11.01
C SER A 3 -8.99 4.71 -10.40
N THR A 4 -10.07 5.26 -10.94
CA THR A 4 -10.72 6.48 -10.43
C THR A 4 -11.50 6.23 -9.13
N GLU A 5 -12.12 5.06 -8.97
CA GLU A 5 -12.84 4.65 -7.76
C GLU A 5 -11.86 4.37 -6.60
N LEU A 6 -10.74 3.68 -6.85
CA LEU A 6 -9.69 3.42 -5.84
C LEU A 6 -9.06 4.71 -5.29
N ARG A 7 -8.87 5.73 -6.13
CA ARG A 7 -8.36 7.05 -5.69
C ARG A 7 -9.41 7.84 -4.90
N GLN A 8 -10.69 7.65 -5.20
CA GLN A 8 -11.77 8.32 -4.48
C GLN A 8 -11.94 7.75 -3.06
N GLU A 9 -11.68 6.44 -2.88
CA GLU A 9 -11.57 5.82 -1.56
C GLU A 9 -10.34 6.29 -0.77
N ASP A 10 -9.23 6.58 -1.46
CA ASP A 10 -7.96 6.99 -0.84
C ASP A 10 -7.79 8.51 -0.64
N SER A 11 -8.74 9.33 -1.14
CA SER A 11 -8.69 10.80 -1.06
C SER A 11 -9.47 11.35 0.14
N MET A 12 -8.80 12.15 0.98
CA MET A 12 -9.42 12.81 2.13
C MET A 12 -10.01 14.18 1.78
N SER A 13 -11.29 14.39 2.10
CA SER A 13 -11.90 15.72 2.17
C SER A 13 -11.59 16.41 3.50
N SER A 14 -11.36 17.74 3.48
CA SER A 14 -11.02 18.56 4.65
C SER A 14 -12.10 18.63 5.73
N LYS A 15 -13.31 18.12 5.46
CA LYS A 15 -14.41 17.99 6.44
C LYS A 15 -14.76 16.54 6.78
N ASN A 16 -13.84 15.61 6.59
CA ASN A 16 -14.09 14.20 6.90
C ASN A 16 -14.04 13.97 8.43
N PRO A 17 -15.16 13.63 9.11
CA PRO A 17 -15.16 13.37 10.55
C PRO A 17 -14.37 12.10 10.94
N TYR A 18 -14.03 11.25 9.96
CA TYR A 18 -13.21 10.05 10.11
C TYR A 18 -11.73 10.31 9.89
N ALA A 19 -11.33 11.57 9.82
CA ALA A 19 -9.95 11.99 9.70
C ALA A 19 -9.54 12.90 10.84
N TRP A 20 -8.37 12.62 11.40
CA TRP A 20 -7.72 13.45 12.40
C TRP A 20 -6.33 13.88 11.90
N SER A 21 -5.99 15.15 12.09
CA SER A 21 -4.68 15.68 11.70
C SER A 21 -4.08 16.55 12.79
N LYS A 22 -2.79 16.33 13.10
CA LYS A 22 -2.03 17.13 14.07
C LYS A 22 -1.81 18.57 13.59
N SER A 23 -1.63 18.75 12.28
CA SER A 23 -1.32 20.04 11.63
C SER A 23 -2.52 20.97 11.52
N SER A 24 -3.75 20.48 11.71
CA SER A 24 -4.98 21.22 11.42
C SER A 24 -5.69 21.76 12.66
N GLU A 25 -5.02 21.86 13.81
CA GLU A 25 -5.61 22.28 15.10
C GLU A 25 -6.96 21.59 15.38
N PRO A 26 -6.97 20.26 15.58
CA PRO A 26 -8.20 19.49 15.58
C PRO A 26 -9.12 19.87 16.74
N GLU A 27 -10.43 19.98 16.47
CA GLU A 27 -11.46 20.31 17.48
C GLU A 27 -11.51 19.31 18.64
N ILE A 28 -11.09 18.07 18.39
CA ILE A 28 -11.03 17.01 19.40
C ILE A 28 -9.61 16.45 19.53
N SER A 29 -9.25 16.03 20.75
CA SER A 29 -7.99 15.33 20.99
C SER A 29 -7.94 13.99 20.24
N LEU A 30 -6.72 13.51 19.97
CA LEU A 30 -6.51 12.21 19.35
C LEU A 30 -7.20 11.09 20.15
N ASP A 31 -7.11 11.11 21.48
CA ASP A 31 -7.74 10.09 22.33
C ASP A 31 -9.26 10.10 22.20
N HIS A 32 -9.88 11.28 22.17
CA HIS A 32 -11.32 11.37 21.96
C HIS A 32 -11.70 10.84 20.56
N PHE A 33 -10.93 11.18 19.52
CA PHE A 33 -11.13 10.64 18.18
C PHE A 33 -11.07 9.11 18.15
N LEU A 34 -10.04 8.51 18.76
CA LEU A 34 -9.83 7.06 18.79
C LEU A 34 -10.92 6.33 19.61
N THR A 35 -11.40 6.93 20.70
CA THR A 35 -12.53 6.38 21.48
C THR A 35 -13.85 6.46 20.72
N LYS A 36 -14.07 7.56 19.98
CA LYS A 36 -15.31 7.80 19.23
C LYS A 36 -15.40 6.94 17.97
N TYR A 37 -14.31 6.81 17.23
CA TYR A 37 -14.26 6.11 15.94
C TYR A 37 -13.37 4.87 16.04
N ARG A 38 -14.01 3.74 16.37
CA ARG A 38 -13.35 2.43 16.46
C ARG A 38 -13.51 1.67 15.14
N PRO A 39 -12.43 1.22 14.48
CA PRO A 39 -12.51 0.51 13.20
C PRO A 39 -13.48 -0.67 13.21
N SER A 40 -13.54 -1.42 14.31
CA SER A 40 -14.44 -2.57 14.45
C SER A 40 -15.93 -2.19 14.53
N MET A 41 -16.26 -0.94 14.91
CA MET A 41 -17.62 -0.47 15.17
C MET A 41 -18.15 0.48 14.09
N VAL A 42 -17.27 1.22 13.43
CA VAL A 42 -17.65 2.07 12.30
C VAL A 42 -17.96 1.14 11.13
N ARG A 43 -19.22 1.12 10.69
CA ARG A 43 -19.64 0.37 9.50
C ARG A 43 -19.37 1.19 8.24
N ASP A 44 -18.79 0.52 7.26
CA ASP A 44 -18.67 1.03 5.91
C ASP A 44 -20.03 0.94 5.20
N ASP A 45 -20.64 2.09 4.95
CA ASP A 45 -21.88 2.24 4.18
C ASP A 45 -21.60 2.72 2.74
N GLY A 46 -20.34 2.58 2.28
CA GLY A 46 -19.85 3.14 1.02
C GLY A 46 -19.41 4.59 1.12
N THR A 47 -19.67 5.28 2.24
CA THR A 47 -19.21 6.66 2.49
C THR A 47 -18.13 6.76 3.56
N LYS A 48 -17.79 5.63 4.22
CA LYS A 48 -16.91 5.59 5.39
C LYS A 48 -15.85 4.49 5.30
N PRO A 49 -15.15 4.28 4.16
CA PRO A 49 -14.26 3.13 4.02
C PRO A 49 -13.03 3.20 4.94
N TRP A 50 -12.64 4.39 5.41
CA TRP A 50 -11.36 4.60 6.09
C TRP A 50 -11.45 5.55 7.28
N LEU A 51 -10.74 5.22 8.35
CA LEU A 51 -10.31 6.17 9.38
C LEU A 51 -8.87 6.60 9.11
N TRP A 52 -8.56 7.87 9.38
CA TRP A 52 -7.24 8.46 9.09
C TRP A 52 -6.67 9.21 10.29
N VAL A 53 -5.37 9.07 10.51
CA VAL A 53 -4.58 9.87 11.45
C VAL A 53 -3.34 10.38 10.74
N ARG A 54 -3.18 11.70 10.64
CA ARG A 54 -2.03 12.38 10.06
C ARG A 54 -1.23 13.09 11.15
N ALA A 55 0.06 12.78 11.23
CA ALA A 55 0.99 13.49 12.12
C ALA A 55 1.68 14.66 11.41
N ARG A 56 1.88 14.55 10.09
CA ARG A 56 2.48 15.57 9.23
C ARG A 56 1.74 15.61 7.89
N GLU A 57 1.80 16.76 7.22
CA GLU A 57 1.25 16.91 5.88
C GLU A 57 2.03 16.08 4.86
N GLU A 58 1.31 15.60 3.87
CA GLU A 58 1.90 14.97 2.69
C GLU A 58 2.48 16.05 1.77
N SER A 59 3.64 15.78 1.18
CA SER A 59 4.21 16.68 0.19
C SER A 59 3.45 16.52 -1.14
N THR A 60 3.16 17.64 -1.80
CA THR A 60 2.57 17.61 -3.15
C THR A 60 3.57 17.03 -4.15
N VAL A 61 3.14 16.04 -4.93
CA VAL A 61 3.98 15.40 -5.96
C VAL A 61 3.55 15.90 -7.34
N GLU A 62 4.36 16.76 -7.96
CA GLU A 62 4.07 17.30 -9.31
C GLU A 62 4.18 16.23 -10.41
N GLY A 63 5.07 15.23 -10.24
CA GLY A 63 5.35 14.19 -11.23
C GLY A 63 4.38 13.01 -11.25
N GLU A 64 3.32 13.02 -10.43
CA GLU A 64 2.39 11.91 -10.26
C GLU A 64 1.77 11.45 -11.61
N THR A 65 1.13 12.38 -12.34
CA THR A 65 0.46 12.07 -13.61
C THR A 65 1.43 11.53 -14.65
N ALA A 66 2.64 12.09 -14.72
CA ALA A 66 3.68 11.65 -15.64
C ALA A 66 4.21 10.26 -15.27
N ALA A 67 4.35 9.97 -13.97
CA ALA A 67 4.76 8.66 -13.47
C ALA A 67 3.73 7.58 -13.83
N ILE A 68 2.45 7.83 -13.55
CA ILE A 68 1.36 6.89 -13.85
C ILE A 68 1.30 6.60 -15.35
N ALA A 69 1.36 7.63 -16.19
CA ALA A 69 1.30 7.45 -17.65
C ALA A 69 2.47 6.62 -18.19
N GLN A 70 3.71 6.92 -17.76
CA GLN A 70 4.89 6.15 -18.16
C GLN A 70 4.84 4.70 -17.66
N ALA A 71 4.41 4.51 -16.41
CA ALA A 71 4.36 3.21 -15.77
C ALA A 71 3.25 2.31 -16.33
N ALA A 72 2.12 2.90 -16.76
CA ALA A 72 1.04 2.17 -17.41
C ALA A 72 1.52 1.49 -18.71
N VAL A 73 2.34 2.17 -19.51
CA VAL A 73 2.93 1.60 -20.72
C VAL A 73 3.82 0.39 -20.39
N VAL A 74 4.69 0.53 -19.36
CA VAL A 74 5.55 -0.58 -18.92
C VAL A 74 4.72 -1.77 -18.42
N LEU A 75 3.64 -1.51 -17.68
CA LEU A 75 2.76 -2.55 -17.16
C LEU A 75 2.00 -3.28 -18.26
N GLU A 76 1.51 -2.56 -19.27
CA GLU A 76 0.83 -3.13 -20.44
C GLU A 76 1.79 -4.03 -21.22
N GLU A 77 2.98 -3.53 -21.59
CA GLU A 77 4.02 -4.32 -22.28
C GLU A 77 4.41 -5.58 -21.50
N ALA A 78 4.56 -5.48 -20.18
CA ALA A 78 4.90 -6.62 -19.33
C ALA A 78 3.77 -7.65 -19.31
N THR A 79 2.52 -7.19 -19.27
CA THR A 79 1.32 -8.05 -19.28
C THR A 79 1.23 -8.83 -20.59
N GLU A 80 1.39 -8.16 -21.73
CA GLU A 80 1.39 -8.80 -23.05
C GLU A 80 2.51 -9.82 -23.19
N LYS A 81 3.73 -9.49 -22.75
CA LYS A 81 4.87 -10.41 -22.77
C LYS A 81 4.61 -11.65 -21.92
N VAL A 82 4.06 -11.47 -20.72
CA VAL A 82 3.71 -12.58 -19.82
C VAL A 82 2.66 -13.48 -20.47
N GLN A 83 1.64 -12.91 -21.10
CA GLN A 83 0.60 -13.67 -21.79
C GLN A 83 1.13 -14.42 -23.02
N SER A 84 2.02 -13.78 -23.79
CA SER A 84 2.72 -14.42 -24.91
C SER A 84 3.54 -15.64 -24.45
N ILE A 85 4.32 -15.50 -23.37
CA ILE A 85 5.10 -16.61 -22.79
C ILE A 85 4.20 -17.75 -22.31
N GLN A 86 3.03 -17.43 -21.74
CA GLN A 86 2.07 -18.46 -21.31
C GLN A 86 1.54 -19.25 -22.50
N ASN A 87 1.25 -18.59 -23.62
CA ASN A 87 0.64 -19.19 -24.81
C ASN A 87 1.67 -19.82 -25.78
N ASP A 88 2.95 -19.53 -25.63
CA ASP A 88 4.00 -20.08 -26.49
C ASP A 88 4.26 -21.55 -26.18
N ALA A 89 3.95 -22.45 -27.12
CA ALA A 89 4.18 -23.89 -26.97
C ALA A 89 5.66 -24.30 -27.07
N SER A 90 6.53 -23.43 -27.62
CA SER A 90 7.96 -23.70 -27.76
C SER A 90 8.73 -23.56 -26.45
N ILE A 91 8.21 -22.78 -25.49
CA ILE A 91 8.83 -22.60 -24.18
C ILE A 91 8.45 -23.78 -23.28
N PRO A 92 9.43 -24.56 -22.78
CA PRO A 92 9.14 -25.74 -22.00
C PRO A 92 8.56 -25.40 -20.62
N VAL A 93 7.74 -26.30 -20.08
CA VAL A 93 7.17 -26.15 -18.73
C VAL A 93 8.24 -26.30 -17.65
N ARG A 94 9.25 -27.14 -17.89
CA ARG A 94 10.36 -27.39 -16.97
C ARG A 94 11.68 -26.94 -17.58
N SER A 95 12.54 -26.39 -16.74
CA SER A 95 13.89 -25.97 -17.12
C SER A 95 14.75 -27.19 -17.44
N ASN A 96 15.71 -27.05 -18.35
CA ASN A 96 16.74 -28.07 -18.56
C ASN A 96 18.13 -27.44 -18.46
N LYS A 97 18.83 -27.73 -17.35
CA LYS A 97 20.18 -27.20 -17.08
C LYS A 97 21.24 -27.70 -18.07
N LYS A 98 21.07 -28.88 -18.68
CA LYS A 98 22.04 -29.43 -19.63
C LYS A 98 22.00 -28.72 -20.98
N THR A 99 20.82 -28.25 -21.39
CA THR A 99 20.62 -27.53 -22.66
C THR A 99 20.54 -26.01 -22.47
N GLY A 100 20.56 -25.52 -21.23
CA GLY A 100 20.41 -24.10 -20.89
C GLY A 100 19.00 -23.54 -21.10
N THR A 101 18.01 -24.38 -21.40
CA THR A 101 16.66 -23.95 -21.73
C THR A 101 15.89 -23.54 -20.47
N LYS A 102 15.40 -22.29 -20.44
CA LYS A 102 14.58 -21.76 -19.36
C LYS A 102 13.13 -22.24 -19.47
N SER A 103 12.50 -22.45 -18.33
CA SER A 103 11.08 -22.76 -18.22
C SER A 103 10.20 -21.52 -18.44
N LYS A 104 8.92 -21.73 -18.75
CA LYS A 104 7.91 -20.65 -18.77
C LYS A 104 7.89 -19.84 -17.47
N LYS A 105 8.09 -20.49 -16.33
CA LYS A 105 8.14 -19.81 -15.03
C LYS A 105 9.31 -18.82 -14.97
N GLU A 106 10.52 -19.28 -15.26
CA GLU A 106 11.73 -18.45 -15.18
C GLU A 106 11.69 -17.28 -16.18
N VAL A 107 11.17 -17.50 -17.39
CA VAL A 107 11.08 -16.42 -18.39
C VAL A 107 10.04 -15.37 -17.96
N ARG A 108 8.90 -15.77 -17.38
CA ARG A 108 7.92 -14.81 -16.83
C ARG A 108 8.48 -14.03 -15.63
N GLU A 109 9.15 -14.71 -14.71
CA GLU A 109 9.74 -14.06 -13.53
C GLU A 109 10.81 -13.04 -13.96
N GLN A 110 11.58 -13.32 -15.01
CA GLN A 110 12.51 -12.36 -15.60
C GLN A 110 11.79 -11.09 -16.09
N VAL A 111 10.70 -11.24 -16.85
CA VAL A 111 9.89 -10.09 -17.32
C VAL A 111 9.32 -9.29 -16.15
N GLN A 112 8.84 -9.98 -15.10
CA GLN A 112 8.28 -9.34 -13.91
C GLN A 112 9.33 -8.53 -13.14
N VAL A 113 10.54 -9.07 -12.97
CA VAL A 113 11.66 -8.37 -12.31
C VAL A 113 12.10 -7.16 -13.12
N GLU A 114 12.25 -7.29 -14.43
CA GLU A 114 12.60 -6.17 -15.31
C GLU A 114 11.55 -5.06 -15.31
N ALA A 115 10.27 -5.43 -15.34
CA ALA A 115 9.17 -4.49 -15.24
C ALA A 115 9.16 -3.78 -13.88
N ALA A 116 9.32 -4.51 -12.77
CA ALA A 116 9.38 -3.92 -11.44
C ALA A 116 10.52 -2.90 -11.28
N GLU A 117 11.71 -3.19 -11.83
CA GLU A 117 12.82 -2.24 -11.78
C GLU A 117 12.54 -0.99 -12.62
N LYS A 118 11.94 -1.13 -13.82
CA LYS A 118 11.51 0.02 -14.62
C LYS A 118 10.44 0.87 -13.92
N LEU A 119 9.47 0.24 -13.25
CA LEU A 119 8.44 0.94 -12.48
C LEU A 119 9.08 1.74 -11.33
N LYS A 120 10.08 1.17 -10.65
CA LYS A 120 10.88 1.86 -9.63
C LYS A 120 11.66 3.04 -10.20
N GLU A 121 12.34 2.87 -11.33
CA GLU A 121 13.05 3.97 -12.00
C GLU A 121 12.11 5.13 -12.36
N ILE A 122 10.92 4.82 -12.89
CA ILE A 122 9.89 5.81 -13.19
C ILE A 122 9.42 6.53 -11.93
N ALA A 123 9.14 5.79 -10.85
CA ALA A 123 8.71 6.35 -9.58
C ALA A 123 9.76 7.34 -9.03
N ILE A 124 11.02 6.93 -8.98
CA ILE A 124 12.13 7.76 -8.48
C ILE A 124 12.33 8.99 -9.37
N LYS A 125 12.36 8.82 -10.69
CA LYS A 125 12.58 9.91 -11.66
C LYS A 125 11.53 11.02 -11.54
N ASN A 126 10.28 10.65 -11.27
CA ASN A 126 9.16 11.59 -11.17
C ASN A 126 8.87 12.02 -9.72
N GLY A 127 9.66 11.57 -8.73
CA GLY A 127 9.41 11.84 -7.31
C GLY A 127 8.14 11.20 -6.74
N TYR A 128 7.51 10.27 -7.48
CA TYR A 128 6.29 9.58 -7.04
C TYR A 128 6.63 8.30 -6.28
N THR A 129 7.28 8.48 -5.13
CA THR A 129 7.90 7.40 -4.35
C THR A 129 7.13 7.01 -3.10
N CYS A 130 6.02 7.68 -2.81
CA CYS A 130 5.23 7.41 -1.61
C CYS A 130 4.75 5.95 -1.59
N GLY A 131 4.65 5.38 -0.40
CA GLY A 131 4.16 4.04 -0.21
C GLY A 131 3.80 3.75 1.23
N LYS A 132 3.28 2.54 1.45
CA LYS A 132 2.67 2.16 2.71
C LYS A 132 3.00 0.73 3.11
N TRP A 133 3.32 0.53 4.39
CA TRP A 133 3.31 -0.80 5.01
C TRP A 133 1.87 -1.30 5.12
N LEU A 134 1.63 -2.53 4.69
CA LEU A 134 0.33 -3.21 4.84
C LEU A 134 0.35 -4.12 6.08
N VAL A 135 -0.66 -3.95 6.94
CA VAL A 135 -0.92 -4.76 8.13
C VAL A 135 -2.36 -5.29 8.04
N PHE A 136 -2.54 -6.58 8.29
CA PHE A 136 -3.86 -7.20 8.34
C PHE A 136 -4.18 -7.60 9.78
N ALA A 137 -5.21 -6.98 10.37
CA ALA A 137 -5.61 -7.19 11.75
C ALA A 137 -7.00 -7.85 11.82
N SER A 138 -7.19 -8.79 12.74
CA SER A 138 -8.52 -9.35 13.00
C SER A 138 -9.41 -8.33 13.71
N SER A 139 -10.73 -8.49 13.60
CA SER A 139 -11.70 -7.58 14.23
C SER A 139 -11.54 -7.47 15.75
N GLU A 140 -11.03 -8.50 16.44
CA GLU A 140 -10.82 -8.45 17.90
C GLU A 140 -9.61 -7.58 18.29
N LYS A 141 -8.64 -7.43 17.38
CA LYS A 141 -7.37 -6.73 17.67
C LYS A 141 -7.25 -5.37 16.99
N VAL A 142 -8.06 -5.10 15.96
CA VAL A 142 -7.90 -3.90 15.13
C VAL A 142 -7.94 -2.60 15.95
N ASP A 143 -8.85 -2.47 16.92
CA ASP A 143 -9.01 -1.23 17.67
C ASP A 143 -7.80 -0.90 18.54
N SER A 144 -7.21 -1.92 19.18
CA SER A 144 -6.04 -1.75 20.04
C SER A 144 -4.78 -1.48 19.20
N ILE A 145 -4.62 -2.18 18.08
CA ILE A 145 -3.56 -1.94 17.10
C ILE A 145 -3.66 -0.51 16.55
N TRP A 146 -4.84 -0.13 16.05
CA TRP A 146 -5.11 1.19 15.49
C TRP A 146 -4.76 2.30 16.49
N SER A 147 -5.28 2.19 17.72
CA SER A 147 -5.04 3.20 18.75
C SER A 147 -3.56 3.27 19.16
N SER A 148 -2.85 2.13 19.20
CA SER A 148 -1.42 2.07 19.52
C SER A 148 -0.57 2.72 18.43
N VAL A 149 -0.84 2.39 17.16
CA VAL A 149 -0.12 2.94 16.00
C VAL A 149 -0.39 4.44 15.86
N ALA A 150 -1.65 4.87 15.97
CA ALA A 150 -2.03 6.28 15.87
C ALA A 150 -1.32 7.15 16.93
N ARG A 151 -1.33 6.73 18.20
CA ARG A 151 -0.59 7.46 19.27
C ARG A 151 0.91 7.48 19.01
N SER A 152 1.46 6.35 18.57
CA SER A 152 2.89 6.25 18.26
C SER A 152 3.30 7.16 17.11
N LEU A 153 2.46 7.28 16.08
CA LEU A 153 2.68 8.15 14.94
C LEU A 153 2.69 9.63 15.34
N VAL A 154 1.80 10.03 16.26
CA VAL A 154 1.63 11.44 16.65
C VAL A 154 2.71 11.89 17.63
N ASP A 155 2.96 11.13 18.71
CA ASP A 155 3.88 11.54 19.79
C ASP A 155 4.78 10.40 20.33
N GLY A 156 4.70 9.19 19.77
CA GLY A 156 5.50 8.04 20.22
C GLY A 156 6.67 7.68 19.29
N PRO A 157 7.14 6.43 19.32
CA PRO A 157 8.31 6.00 18.53
C PRO A 157 8.18 6.21 17.02
N LEU A 158 7.01 6.01 16.42
CA LEU A 158 6.82 6.23 14.97
C LEU A 158 6.97 7.70 14.58
N SER A 159 6.65 8.64 15.47
CA SER A 159 6.80 10.09 15.22
C SER A 159 8.26 10.50 14.95
N LYS A 160 9.23 9.67 15.37
CA LYS A 160 10.67 9.87 15.17
C LYS A 160 11.20 9.31 13.84
N THR A 161 10.35 8.61 13.09
CA THR A 161 10.71 7.97 11.81
C THR A 161 10.20 8.80 10.62
N ALA A 162 10.32 8.27 9.40
CA ALA A 162 9.73 8.87 8.20
C ALA A 162 8.20 8.68 8.07
N ALA A 163 7.56 7.86 8.92
CA ALA A 163 6.12 7.62 8.84
C ALA A 163 5.31 8.89 9.16
N PHE A 164 4.35 9.27 8.32
CA PHE A 164 3.63 10.54 8.47
C PHE A 164 2.11 10.41 8.57
N CYS A 165 1.55 9.31 8.08
CA CYS A 165 0.11 9.08 8.02
C CYS A 165 -0.19 7.60 8.28
N THR A 166 -1.32 7.32 8.92
CA THR A 166 -1.88 5.97 8.97
C THR A 166 -3.36 6.01 8.68
N LYS A 167 -3.85 4.94 8.03
CA LYS A 167 -5.27 4.72 7.83
C LYS A 167 -5.65 3.28 8.14
N VAL A 168 -6.92 3.06 8.44
CA VAL A 168 -7.48 1.74 8.70
C VAL A 168 -8.84 1.58 8.07
N ALA A 169 -9.07 0.42 7.45
CA ALA A 169 -10.35 0.05 6.89
C ALA A 169 -11.40 -0.11 8.00
N THR A 170 -12.57 0.46 7.79
CA THR A 170 -13.72 0.29 8.69
C THR A 170 -14.37 -1.09 8.51
N CYS A 171 -15.31 -1.44 9.38
CA CYS A 171 -15.99 -2.72 9.35
C CYS A 171 -16.88 -2.83 8.09
N PRO A 172 -16.74 -3.87 7.26
CA PRO A 172 -17.51 -4.00 6.03
C PRO A 172 -19.00 -4.12 6.33
N ALA A 173 -19.85 -3.69 5.39
CA ALA A 173 -21.31 -3.85 5.50
C ALA A 173 -21.71 -5.32 5.67
N ASP A 174 -21.04 -6.21 4.93
CA ASP A 174 -21.26 -7.66 4.92
C ASP A 174 -20.14 -8.37 5.68
N GLU A 175 -20.49 -9.05 6.77
CA GLU A 175 -19.54 -9.86 7.54
C GLU A 175 -19.08 -11.07 6.70
N LYS A 176 -17.77 -11.13 6.44
CA LYS A 176 -17.12 -12.29 5.84
C LYS A 176 -16.42 -13.12 6.90
N PRO A 177 -16.51 -14.46 6.86
CA PRO A 177 -15.71 -15.31 7.73
C PRO A 177 -14.23 -14.97 7.61
N ASN A 178 -13.54 -14.82 8.74
CA ASN A 178 -12.11 -14.47 8.81
C ASN A 178 -11.75 -13.13 8.16
N TYR A 179 -12.67 -12.16 8.14
CA TYR A 179 -12.36 -10.80 7.71
C TYR A 179 -11.19 -10.22 8.51
N GLN A 180 -10.31 -9.52 7.79
CA GLN A 180 -9.21 -8.77 8.37
C GLN A 180 -9.30 -7.32 7.91
N HIS A 181 -9.20 -6.40 8.87
CA HIS A 181 -9.04 -4.98 8.59
C HIS A 181 -7.64 -4.73 8.04
N VAL A 182 -7.56 -3.86 7.03
CA VAL A 182 -6.28 -3.39 6.50
C VAL A 182 -5.89 -2.11 7.22
N LEU A 183 -4.72 -2.11 7.85
CA LEU A 183 -4.02 -0.90 8.30
C LEU A 183 -2.94 -0.55 7.29
N CYS A 184 -2.81 0.72 6.94
CA CYS A 184 -1.70 1.23 6.15
C CYS A 184 -0.92 2.27 6.96
N ILE A 185 0.41 2.19 6.90
CA ILE A 185 1.32 3.19 7.49
C ILE A 185 2.17 3.77 6.38
N TYR A 186 2.00 5.06 6.10
CA TYR A 186 2.58 5.76 4.95
C TYR A 186 3.94 6.38 5.26
N MET A 187 4.84 6.33 4.28
CA MET A 187 6.16 6.95 4.27
C MET A 187 6.39 7.64 2.91
N PRO A 188 7.16 8.75 2.89
CA PRO A 188 7.32 9.57 1.69
C PRO A 188 8.09 8.87 0.56
N ASN A 189 8.95 7.91 0.90
CA ASN A 189 9.75 7.19 -0.07
C ASN A 189 9.87 5.71 0.31
N ALA A 190 9.15 4.86 -0.41
CA ALA A 190 9.18 3.40 -0.26
C ALA A 190 10.49 2.76 -0.77
N TYR A 191 11.30 3.50 -1.52
CA TYR A 191 12.58 3.03 -2.05
C TYR A 191 13.77 3.46 -1.17
N ASP A 192 13.55 4.29 -0.15
CA ASP A 192 14.54 4.56 0.90
C ASP A 192 14.56 3.38 1.89
N LYS A 193 15.47 2.44 1.63
CA LYS A 193 15.57 1.20 2.42
C LYS A 193 15.84 1.45 3.89
N ASP A 194 16.60 2.49 4.23
CA ASP A 194 16.97 2.77 5.62
C ASP A 194 15.77 3.34 6.38
N ALA A 195 15.07 4.31 5.80
CA ALA A 195 13.84 4.87 6.37
C ALA A 195 12.73 3.82 6.50
N VAL A 196 12.51 3.01 5.46
CA VAL A 196 11.53 1.92 5.48
C VAL A 196 11.85 0.89 6.56
N THR A 197 13.13 0.52 6.69
CA THR A 197 13.62 -0.43 7.71
C THR A 197 13.47 0.14 9.12
N GLU A 198 13.68 1.44 9.31
CA GLU A 198 13.47 2.12 10.58
C GLU A 198 12.00 2.02 11.02
N VAL A 199 11.06 2.36 10.12
CA VAL A 199 9.62 2.22 10.38
C VAL A 199 9.27 0.77 10.71
N MET A 200 9.78 -0.19 9.92
CA MET A 200 9.58 -1.62 10.15
C MET A 200 10.02 -2.05 11.55
N LYS A 201 11.21 -1.64 11.99
CA LYS A 201 11.74 -1.96 13.32
C LYS A 201 10.82 -1.45 14.42
N VAL A 202 10.26 -0.24 14.26
CA VAL A 202 9.31 0.31 15.24
C VAL A 202 8.01 -0.49 15.28
N LEU A 203 7.42 -0.77 14.11
CA LEU A 203 6.18 -1.56 13.99
C LEU A 203 6.33 -2.97 14.60
N LEU A 204 7.47 -3.62 14.40
CA LEU A 204 7.74 -4.94 14.97
C LEU A 204 8.00 -4.88 16.48
N ARG A 205 8.89 -4.00 16.94
CA ARG A 205 9.38 -4.02 18.33
C ARG A 205 8.43 -3.36 19.32
N HIS A 206 7.77 -2.27 18.92
CA HIS A 206 6.91 -1.50 19.81
C HIS A 206 5.43 -1.85 19.68
N HIS A 207 5.02 -2.42 18.54
CA HIS A 207 3.62 -2.72 18.26
C HIS A 207 3.35 -4.21 18.00
N GLY A 208 4.37 -5.06 17.86
CA GLY A 208 4.20 -6.51 17.67
C GLY A 208 3.44 -6.89 16.41
N LEU A 209 3.53 -6.08 15.35
CA LEU A 209 2.75 -6.27 14.13
C LEU A 209 3.40 -7.26 13.17
N ASN A 210 2.57 -8.02 12.46
CA ASN A 210 3.00 -8.79 11.30
C ASN A 210 2.82 -7.93 10.04
N LEU A 211 3.91 -7.73 9.30
CA LEU A 211 3.95 -6.89 8.11
C LEU A 211 3.92 -7.75 6.86
N SER A 212 3.07 -7.41 5.88
CA SER A 212 2.96 -8.18 4.63
C SER A 212 3.95 -7.72 3.56
N GLY A 213 4.24 -6.43 3.50
CA GLY A 213 5.10 -5.82 2.48
C GLY A 213 4.80 -4.32 2.33
N VAL A 214 5.64 -3.63 1.55
CA VAL A 214 5.42 -2.23 1.21
C VAL A 214 4.74 -2.14 -0.15
N LYS A 215 3.60 -1.47 -0.24
CA LYS A 215 2.94 -1.16 -1.51
C LYS A 215 3.14 0.32 -1.84
N THR A 216 3.64 0.61 -3.03
CA THR A 216 3.82 1.99 -3.51
C THR A 216 2.49 2.55 -3.99
N ASP A 217 2.35 3.88 -3.94
CA ASP A 217 1.14 4.54 -4.47
C ASP A 217 1.04 4.36 -5.99
N LEU A 218 2.17 4.37 -6.70
CA LEU A 218 2.22 4.01 -8.11
C LEU A 218 1.58 2.64 -8.40
N TYR A 219 1.85 1.62 -7.58
CA TYR A 219 1.27 0.29 -7.75
C TYR A 219 -0.24 0.28 -7.42
N THR A 220 -0.68 1.13 -6.48
CA THR A 220 -2.11 1.32 -6.20
C THR A 220 -2.83 1.96 -7.38
N ASP A 221 -2.30 3.03 -7.97
CA ASP A 221 -2.95 3.74 -9.09
C ASP A 221 -3.02 2.91 -10.36
N LEU A 222 -2.03 2.05 -10.57
CA LEU A 222 -1.98 1.08 -11.66
C LEU A 222 -2.81 -0.18 -11.39
N SER A 223 -3.48 -0.27 -10.25
CA SER A 223 -4.27 -1.43 -9.83
C SER A 223 -3.48 -2.74 -9.82
N ILE A 224 -2.18 -2.69 -9.48
CA ILE A 224 -1.36 -3.88 -9.32
C ILE A 224 -1.74 -4.54 -7.99
N ASP A 225 -2.42 -5.67 -8.07
CA ASP A 225 -2.77 -6.54 -6.95
C ASP A 225 -2.21 -7.96 -7.14
N SER A 226 -2.46 -8.87 -6.19
CA SER A 226 -1.95 -10.24 -6.25
C SER A 226 -2.57 -11.10 -7.36
N LYS A 227 -3.62 -10.61 -8.03
CA LYS A 227 -4.34 -11.27 -9.13
C LYS A 227 -4.10 -10.57 -10.48
N HIS A 228 -3.30 -9.50 -10.50
CA HIS A 228 -3.06 -8.73 -11.71
C HIS A 228 -2.43 -9.63 -12.81
N PRO A 229 -2.89 -9.57 -14.07
CA PRO A 229 -2.43 -10.47 -15.14
C PRO A 229 -0.92 -10.42 -15.45
N SER A 230 -0.25 -9.30 -15.17
CA SER A 230 1.21 -9.20 -15.28
C SER A 230 1.96 -10.15 -14.32
N GLY A 231 1.33 -10.52 -13.21
CA GLY A 231 1.94 -11.30 -12.13
C GLY A 231 3.10 -10.60 -11.43
N ILE A 232 3.26 -9.29 -11.62
CA ILE A 232 4.20 -8.47 -10.84
C ILE A 232 3.74 -8.51 -9.37
N PRO A 233 4.64 -8.76 -8.40
CA PRO A 233 4.28 -8.71 -6.98
C PRO A 233 3.65 -7.38 -6.60
N SER A 234 2.57 -7.42 -5.81
CA SER A 234 1.84 -6.22 -5.40
C SER A 234 2.54 -5.38 -4.33
N THR A 235 3.68 -5.86 -3.83
CA THR A 235 4.54 -5.21 -2.84
C THR A 235 6.00 -5.35 -3.26
N ILE A 236 6.83 -4.38 -2.86
CA ILE A 236 8.28 -4.37 -3.07
C ILE A 236 9.07 -4.75 -1.82
#